data_AF-A0A3P8M185-F1
#
_entry.id   AF-A0A3P8M185-F1
#
_cell.length_a   1.000
_cell.length_b   1.000
_cell.length_c   1.000
_cell.angle_alpha   90.00
_cell.angle_beta   90.00
_cell.angle_gamma   90.00
#
_symmetry.space_group_name_H-M   'P 1'
#
loop_
_entity.id
_entity.type
_entity.pdbx_description
1 polymer ?
#
loop_
_entity_poly.entity_id
_entity_poly.type
_entity_poly.pdbx_seq_one_letter_code
_entity_poly.pdbx_strand_id
1 'polypeptide(L)'
;MGVALAVALHNIPEGLAVAAPVYAATGSRRKAVFWAGLSGMAEILGGLLAWLILGSLVSPVVMGAIMAAVAGIMVALSVDELMPLAKRSIRKATQAMVCCAVCR
;
A
#
# COMPACT_ATOMS: atom_id res chain seq x y z
N MET A 1 -22.23 3.82 -2.39
CA MET A 1 -21.39 5.04 -2.38
C MET A 1 -20.36 5.04 -1.25
N GLY A 2 -20.66 4.54 -0.05
CA GLY A 2 -19.70 4.49 1.05
C GLY A 2 -18.39 3.74 0.76
N VAL A 3 -18.45 2.61 0.03
CA VAL A 3 -17.25 1.81 -0.29
C VAL A 3 -16.28 2.56 -1.20
N ALA A 4 -16.77 3.21 -2.27
CA ALA A 4 -15.92 3.97 -3.18
C ALA A 4 -15.22 5.15 -2.48
N LEU A 5 -15.92 5.80 -1.56
CA LEU A 5 -15.39 6.91 -0.77
C LEU A 5 -14.37 6.40 0.27
N ALA A 6 -14.63 5.25 0.88
CA ALA A 6 -13.70 4.59 1.79
C ALA A 6 -12.39 4.17 1.10
N VAL A 7 -12.49 3.64 -0.13
CA VAL A 7 -11.31 3.30 -0.94
C VAL A 7 -10.50 4.54 -1.28
N ALA A 8 -11.15 5.58 -1.81
CA ALA A 8 -10.48 6.84 -2.14
C ALA A 8 -9.71 7.46 -0.95
N LEU A 9 -10.26 7.36 0.26
CA LEU A 9 -9.62 7.88 1.46
C LEU A 9 -8.43 7.02 1.94
N HIS A 10 -8.47 5.69 1.79
CA HIS A 10 -7.36 4.84 2.23
C HIS A 10 -6.19 4.76 1.23
N ASN A 11 -6.39 5.11 -0.05
CA ASN A 11 -5.29 5.18 -1.01
C ASN A 11 -4.26 6.26 -0.66
N ILE A 12 -4.65 7.29 0.10
CA ILE A 12 -3.74 8.35 0.55
C ILE A 12 -2.69 7.78 1.53
N PRO A 13 -3.07 7.16 2.66
CA PRO A 13 -2.10 6.54 3.57
C PRO A 13 -1.34 5.38 2.91
N GLU A 14 -1.96 4.60 2.04
CA GLU A 14 -1.29 3.49 1.33
C GLU A 14 -0.23 3.99 0.36
N GLY A 15 -0.56 5.02 -0.44
CA GLY A 15 0.39 5.68 -1.34
C GLY A 15 1.57 6.29 -0.57
N LEU A 16 1.33 6.86 0.61
CA LEU A 16 2.39 7.37 1.48
C LEU A 16 3.26 6.23 2.04
N ALA A 17 2.64 5.11 2.42
CA ALA A 17 3.33 3.92 2.93
C ALA A 17 4.25 3.29 1.88
N VAL A 18 3.93 3.39 0.59
CA VAL A 18 4.80 2.97 -0.53
C VAL A 18 5.85 4.04 -0.85
N ALA A 19 5.46 5.31 -0.92
CA ALA A 19 6.37 6.40 -1.31
C ALA A 19 7.51 6.62 -0.31
N ALA A 20 7.23 6.56 1.00
CA ALA A 20 8.21 6.83 2.05
C ALA A 20 9.45 5.90 2.01
N PRO A 21 9.32 4.55 1.98
CA PRO A 21 10.45 3.65 1.88
C PRO A 21 11.16 3.73 0.52
N VAL A 22 10.42 3.93 -0.58
CA VAL A 22 11.02 4.11 -1.92
C VAL A 22 11.88 5.38 -1.97
N TYR A 23 11.40 6.47 -1.36
CA TYR A 23 12.18 7.69 -1.22
C TYR A 23 13.40 7.48 -0.33
N ALA A 24 13.25 6.80 0.81
CA ALA A 24 14.36 6.50 1.71
C ALA A 24 15.44 5.61 1.06
N ALA A 25 15.06 4.75 0.11
CA ALA A 25 15.99 3.89 -0.62
C ALA A 25 16.64 4.56 -1.84
N THR A 26 15.92 5.43 -2.56
CA THR A 26 16.37 5.98 -3.86
C THR A 26 16.77 7.46 -3.82
N GLY A 27 16.38 8.20 -2.79
CA GLY A 27 16.61 9.65 -2.67
C GLY A 27 15.84 10.54 -3.66
N SER A 28 15.03 9.95 -4.55
CA SER A 28 14.34 10.68 -5.63
C SER A 28 12.83 10.76 -5.39
N ARG A 29 12.31 11.99 -5.22
CA ARG A 29 10.87 12.25 -5.03
C ARG A 29 10.03 11.80 -6.23
N ARG A 30 10.55 11.97 -7.45
CA ARG A 30 9.84 11.58 -8.69
C ARG A 30 9.64 10.07 -8.76
N LYS A 31 10.66 9.28 -8.40
CA LYS A 31 10.55 7.81 -8.37
C LYS A 31 9.54 7.37 -7.30
N ALA A 32 9.61 7.96 -6.11
CA ALA A 32 8.68 7.62 -5.02
C ALA A 32 7.20 7.86 -5.40
N VAL A 33 6.89 9.02 -6.02
CA VAL A 33 5.53 9.32 -6.49
C VAL A 33 5.12 8.43 -7.67
N PHE A 34 6.05 8.12 -8.59
CA PHE A 34 5.76 7.23 -9.71
C PHE A 34 5.37 5.82 -9.23
N TRP A 35 6.13 5.24 -8.29
CA TRP A 35 5.83 3.92 -7.73
C TRP A 35 4.52 3.91 -6.93
N ALA A 36 4.24 4.96 -6.16
CA ALA A 36 2.96 5.09 -5.44
C ALA A 36 1.77 5.25 -6.40
N GLY A 37 1.92 6.05 -7.47
CA GLY A 37 0.90 6.21 -8.50
C GLY A 37 0.65 4.92 -9.29
N LEU A 38 1.70 4.14 -9.57
CA LEU A 38 1.58 2.85 -10.24
C LEU A 38 0.79 1.83 -9.39
N SER A 39 0.98 1.83 -8.06
CA SER A 39 0.19 0.98 -7.16
C SER A 39 -1.29 1.39 -7.16
N GLY A 40 -1.59 2.70 -7.09
CA GLY A 40 -2.97 3.19 -7.17
C GLY A 40 -3.66 2.87 -8.50
N MET A 41 -2.92 2.91 -9.62
CA MET A 41 -3.45 2.49 -10.92
C MET A 41 -3.78 1.00 -10.96
N ALA A 42 -2.97 0.16 -10.31
CA ALA A 42 -3.22 -1.28 -10.25
C ALA A 42 -4.55 -1.61 -9.57
N GLU A 43 -4.96 -0.82 -8.58
CA GLU A 43 -6.22 -0.99 -7.86
C GLU A 43 -7.45 -0.63 -8.70
N ILE A 44 -7.38 0.48 -9.46
CA ILE A 44 -8.41 0.85 -10.43
C ILE A 44 -8.55 -0.24 -11.51
N LEU A 45 -7.42 -0.73 -12.04
CA LEU A 45 -7.41 -1.80 -13.02
C LEU A 45 -7.97 -3.11 -12.45
N GLY A 46 -7.60 -3.46 -11.21
CA GLY A 46 -8.11 -4.64 -10.52
C GLY A 46 -9.63 -4.59 -10.31
N GLY A 47 -10.15 -3.44 -9.87
CA GLY A 47 -11.60 -3.23 -9.72
C GLY A 47 -12.35 -3.32 -11.05
N LEU A 48 -11.78 -2.75 -12.12
CA LEU A 48 -12.37 -2.82 -13.46
C LEU A 48 -12.36 -4.24 -14.03
N LEU A 49 -11.26 -4.99 -13.82
CA LEU A 49 -11.14 -6.38 -14.25
C LEU A 49 -12.11 -7.28 -13.48
N ALA A 50 -12.24 -7.07 -12.17
CA ALA A 50 -13.20 -7.78 -11.34
C ALA A 50 -14.64 -7.49 -11.79
N TRP A 51 -14.97 -6.24 -12.13
CA TRP A 51 -16.28 -5.89 -12.68
C TRP A 51 -16.56 -6.56 -14.03
N LEU A 52 -15.58 -6.61 -14.93
CA LEU A 52 -15.72 -7.24 -16.24
C LEU A 52 -15.95 -8.76 -16.16
N ILE A 53 -15.25 -9.44 -15.24
CA ILE A 53 -15.31 -10.90 -15.11
C ILE A 53 -16.49 -11.35 -14.25
N LEU A 54 -16.74 -10.68 -13.12
CA LEU A 54 -17.74 -11.10 -12.14
C LEU A 54 -19.09 -10.40 -12.31
N GLY A 55 -19.22 -9.36 -13.12
CA GLY A 55 -20.40 -8.47 -13.18
C GLY A 55 -21.75 -9.17 -13.32
N SER A 56 -21.81 -10.33 -13.99
CA SER A 56 -23.04 -11.14 -14.14
C SER A 56 -23.27 -12.19 -13.04
N LEU A 57 -22.25 -12.51 -12.23
CA LEU A 57 -22.28 -13.55 -11.20
C LEU A 57 -22.33 -12.98 -9.77
N VAL A 58 -22.48 -11.66 -9.62
CA VAL A 58 -22.43 -10.97 -8.32
C VAL A 58 -23.71 -11.21 -7.52
N SER A 59 -23.71 -12.25 -6.67
CA SER A 59 -24.68 -12.38 -5.58
C SER A 59 -24.19 -11.69 -4.31
N PRO A 60 -25.06 -11.32 -3.35
CA PRO A 60 -24.65 -10.72 -2.08
C PRO A 60 -23.64 -11.59 -1.30
N VAL A 61 -23.78 -12.91 -1.40
CA VAL A 61 -22.89 -13.88 -0.75
C VAL A 61 -21.51 -13.88 -1.41
N VAL A 62 -21.45 -13.86 -2.74
CA VAL A 62 -20.20 -13.82 -3.50
C VAL A 62 -19.46 -12.51 -3.23
N MET A 63 -20.18 -11.38 -3.19
CA MET A 63 -19.59 -10.08 -2.82
C MET A 63 -19.01 -10.12 -1.40
N GLY A 64 -19.74 -10.67 -0.43
CA GLY A 64 -19.25 -10.83 0.94
C GLY A 64 -17.99 -11.68 1.04
N ALA A 65 -17.94 -12.79 0.31
CA ALA A 65 -16.77 -13.67 0.26
C ALA A 65 -15.54 -12.97 -0.34
N ILE A 66 -15.72 -12.23 -1.43
CA ILE A 66 -14.63 -11.46 -2.08
C ILE A 66 -14.11 -10.37 -1.14
N MET A 67 -15.01 -9.60 -0.51
CA MET A 67 -14.61 -8.55 0.41
C MET A 67 -13.89 -9.11 1.64
N ALA A 68 -14.30 -10.28 2.15
CA ALA A 68 -13.60 -10.97 3.23
C ALA A 68 -12.19 -11.43 2.81
N ALA A 69 -12.05 -11.97 1.59
CA ALA A 69 -10.76 -12.36 1.03
C ALA A 69 -9.82 -11.15 0.86
N VAL A 70 -10.32 -10.05 0.28
CA VAL A 70 -9.56 -8.79 0.11
C VAL A 70 -9.14 -8.22 1.46
N ALA A 71 -10.05 -8.17 2.43
CA ALA A 71 -9.74 -7.70 3.78
C ALA A 71 -8.63 -8.54 4.44
N GLY A 72 -8.68 -9.87 4.29
CA GLY A 72 -7.63 -10.77 4.78
C GLY A 72 -6.26 -10.50 4.15
N ILE A 73 -6.22 -10.30 2.82
CA ILE A 73 -4.99 -9.97 2.10
C ILE A 73 -4.42 -8.63 2.56
N MET A 74 -5.24 -7.60 2.73
CA MET A 74 -4.78 -6.28 3.20
C MET A 74 -4.20 -6.32 4.61
N VAL A 75 -4.74 -7.17 5.50
CA VAL A 75 -4.18 -7.40 6.84
C VAL A 75 -2.81 -8.10 6.72
N ALA A 76 -2.70 -9.15 5.92
CA ALA A 76 -1.44 -9.86 5.71
C ALA A 76 -0.35 -8.95 5.11
N LEU A 77 -0.69 -8.16 4.08
CA LEU A 77 0.22 -7.16 3.48
C LEU A 77 0.70 -6.14 4.52
N SER A 78 -0.18 -5.69 5.41
CA SER A 78 0.19 -4.73 6.45
C SER A 78 1.21 -5.30 7.45
N VAL A 79 1.04 -6.57 7.82
CA VAL A 79 1.91 -7.24 8.79
C VAL A 79 3.23 -7.68 8.16
N ASP A 80 3.19 -8.26 6.96
CA ASP A 80 4.32 -8.92 6.34
C ASP A 80 5.20 -7.98 5.50
N GLU A 81 4.61 -6.94 4.91
CA GLU A 81 5.33 -5.98 4.06
C GLU A 81 5.53 -4.64 4.79
N LEU A 82 4.43 -3.97 5.16
CA LEU A 82 4.48 -2.59 5.65
C LEU A 82 5.20 -2.48 7.00
N MET A 83 4.91 -3.36 7.96
CA MET A 83 5.56 -3.34 9.28
C MET A 83 7.08 -3.55 9.21
N PRO A 84 7.63 -4.56 8.52
CA PRO A 84 9.08 -4.72 8.41
C PRO A 84 9.74 -3.66 7.52
N LEU A 85 9.05 -3.12 6.52
CA LEU A 85 9.53 -1.95 5.76
C LEU A 85 9.69 -0.72 6.67
N ALA A 86 8.72 -0.44 7.54
CA ALA A 86 8.80 0.63 8.52
C ALA A 86 9.97 0.41 9.50
N LYS A 87 10.10 -0.81 10.07
CA LYS A 87 11.19 -1.17 10.99
C LYS A 87 12.56 -1.01 10.33
N ARG A 88 12.74 -1.47 9.08
CA ARG A 88 14.00 -1.33 8.33
C ARG A 88 14.34 0.14 8.05
N SER A 89 13.34 0.94 7.69
CA SER A 89 13.51 2.37 7.42
C SER A 89 13.95 3.13 8.68
N ILE A 90 13.29 2.87 9.82
CA ILE A 90 13.66 3.47 11.11
C ILE A 90 15.05 3.01 11.54
N ARG A 91 15.35 1.70 11.46
CA ARG A 91 16.66 1.17 11.87
C ARG A 91 17.81 1.80 11.09
N LYS A 92 17.66 2.04 9.78
CA LYS A 92 18.67 2.77 8.99
C LYS A 92 18.86 4.20 9.47
N ALA A 93 17.77 4.92 9.76
CA ALA A 93 17.85 6.28 10.30
C ALA A 93 18.53 6.32 11.68
N THR A 94 18.17 5.40 12.57
CA THR A 94 18.81 5.26 13.89
C THR A 94 20.29 4.91 13.77
N GLN A 95 20.66 3.99 12.88
CA GLN A 95 22.06 3.55 12.73
C GLN A 95 22.93 4.67 12.11
N ALA A 96 22.39 5.46 11.19
CA ALA A 96 23.06 6.67 10.70
C ALA A 96 23.24 7.72 11.81
N MET A 97 22.24 7.89 12.67
CA MET A 97 22.30 8.84 13.79
C MET A 97 23.31 8.41 14.85
N VAL A 98 23.36 7.11 15.20
CA VAL A 98 24.37 6.54 16.12
C VAL A 98 25.77 6.65 15.53
N CYS A 99 25.96 6.34 14.24
CA CYS A 99 27.26 6.49 13.58
C CYS A 99 27.72 7.95 13.56
N CYS A 100 26.79 8.90 13.34
CA CYS A 100 27.09 10.32 13.37
C CYS A 100 27.32 10.88 14.79
N ALA A 101 26.72 10.27 15.82
CA ALA A 101 26.93 10.60 17.23
C ALA A 101 28.21 9.99 17.81
N VAL A 102 28.69 8.86 17.26
CA VAL A 102 29.98 8.25 17.63
C VAL A 102 31.16 8.92 16.90
N CYS A 103 30.95 9.42 15.68
CA CYS A 103 31.98 10.14 14.91
C CYS A 103 32.09 11.64 15.25
N ARG A 104 31.43 12.12 16.30
CA ARG A 104 31.49 13.50 16.79
C ARG A 104 31.90 13.50 18.25
#